data_AF-A0A9P0PD27-F1
#
_entry.id   AF-A0A9P0PD27-F1
#
_cell.length_a   1.000
_cell.length_b   1.000
_cell.length_c   1.000
_cell.angle_alpha   90.00
_cell.angle_beta   90.00
_cell.angle_gamma   90.00
#
_symmetry.space_group_name_H-M   'P 1'
#
loop_
_entity.id
_entity.type
_entity.pdbx_description
1 polymer ?
#
loop_
_entity_poly.entity_id
_entity_poly.type
_entity_poly.pdbx_seq_one_letter_code
_entity_poly.pdbx_strand_id
1 'polypeptide(L)'
;MLYQRGYFEPDGLITLTKLVTSVGVILVVSFCIRGMGRAENPTYTRFLATLQSAQKDLSPSIKQQLNMYDFEFKAWPVEYKSTVEHSDSNPKALSVPKQLTFPQCLLQIPYRIIAYFAIHTFGIRLIYPGTIGILQMVLEQSLLQGRSRLVELYHGERFKIETVDKNEIDALYISRRGNTTNGNTLVVCCEGNAGFYEIGIAITPIEAGYSVLGWNHPGFGGSTGRPYPPQEKNAIDAVMQFAINKLGYKPENIILFGWSIGGYTSTWAAMSYPDIKGLVLDATFDDVLPLAVNHMPRWWGPIVEVAIREHVNLNIIENLVKYPGPVFIIRRTEDEVICLREHDLSSNRGNHLLMKLLMFRYPCILDRTQTQLLKDYLAVTGASQDEFFRKYGVDDNYCQSLLQSYISEFSKSYPMKIGEEFGDMDKSRMALFLVSFTVL
;
A
#
# COMPACT_ATOMS: atom_id res chain seq x y z
N MET A 1 24.38 -39.15 -5.20
CA MET A 1 24.99 -39.41 -3.87
C MET A 1 24.33 -40.57 -3.10
N LEU A 2 23.02 -40.58 -2.87
CA LEU A 2 22.37 -41.65 -2.07
C LEU A 2 22.38 -43.03 -2.76
N TYR A 3 22.18 -43.08 -4.08
CA TYR A 3 22.24 -44.31 -4.86
C TYR A 3 23.65 -44.92 -4.94
N GLN A 4 24.68 -44.08 -5.11
CA GLN A 4 26.09 -44.52 -5.15
C GLN A 4 26.65 -44.97 -3.79
N ARG A 5 25.95 -44.71 -2.68
CA ARG A 5 26.35 -45.12 -1.33
C ARG A 5 25.61 -46.36 -0.82
N GLY A 6 24.87 -47.07 -1.68
CA GLY A 6 24.21 -48.34 -1.33
C GLY A 6 22.97 -48.21 -0.44
N TYR A 7 22.44 -47.00 -0.19
CA TYR A 7 21.26 -46.81 0.67
C TYR A 7 19.95 -47.43 0.13
N PHE A 8 19.95 -47.89 -1.13
CA PHE A 8 18.82 -48.60 -1.75
C PHE A 8 19.07 -50.11 -1.90
N GLU A 9 20.20 -50.63 -1.43
CA GLU A 9 20.41 -52.08 -1.24
C GLU A 9 19.69 -52.54 0.04
N PRO A 10 19.35 -53.84 0.20
CA PRO A 10 18.54 -54.33 1.33
C PRO A 10 19.05 -53.87 2.71
N ASP A 11 20.37 -53.89 2.93
CA ASP A 11 20.99 -53.47 4.20
C ASP A 11 20.95 -51.95 4.41
N GLY A 12 21.12 -51.18 3.33
CA GLY A 12 20.96 -49.72 3.32
C GLY A 12 19.52 -49.30 3.60
N LEU A 13 18.55 -50.04 3.05
CA LEU A 13 17.13 -49.80 3.26
C LEU A 13 16.70 -50.12 4.70
N ILE A 14 17.24 -51.19 5.29
CA ILE A 14 17.00 -51.51 6.72
C ILE A 14 17.57 -50.40 7.61
N THR A 15 18.76 -49.89 7.30
CA THR A 15 19.38 -48.80 8.07
C THR A 15 18.60 -47.49 7.93
N LEU A 16 18.17 -47.15 6.72
CA LEU A 16 17.32 -45.98 6.47
C LEU A 16 15.96 -46.10 7.17
N THR A 17 15.35 -47.29 7.14
CA THR A 17 14.09 -47.57 7.85
C THR A 17 14.27 -47.38 9.35
N LYS A 18 15.31 -47.97 9.96
CA LYS A 18 15.64 -47.77 11.37
C LYS A 18 15.83 -46.29 11.72
N LEU A 19 16.52 -45.53 10.87
CA LEU A 19 16.73 -44.09 11.06
C LEU A 19 15.41 -43.32 11.01
N VAL A 20 14.61 -43.51 9.97
CA VAL A 20 13.30 -42.84 9.79
C VAL A 20 12.36 -43.21 10.93
N THR A 21 12.27 -44.48 11.32
CA THR A 21 11.46 -44.92 12.44
C THR A 21 11.95 -44.33 13.76
N SER A 22 13.26 -44.29 14.02
CA SER A 22 13.81 -43.71 15.25
C SER A 22 13.51 -42.22 15.35
N VAL A 23 13.77 -41.47 14.28
CA VAL A 23 13.43 -40.04 14.19
C VAL A 23 11.92 -39.85 14.35
N GLY A 24 11.10 -40.69 13.71
CA GLY A 24 9.65 -40.65 13.83
C GLY A 24 9.17 -40.88 15.27
N VAL A 25 9.71 -41.86 15.98
CA VAL A 25 9.39 -42.13 17.39
C VAL A 25 9.79 -40.93 18.26
N ILE A 26 10.99 -40.37 18.06
CA ILE A 26 11.44 -39.19 18.81
C ILE A 26 10.48 -38.02 18.58
N LEU A 27 10.07 -37.76 17.34
CA LEU A 27 9.11 -36.70 17.02
C LEU A 27 7.75 -36.94 17.68
N VAL A 28 7.20 -38.15 17.60
CA VAL A 28 5.90 -38.49 18.23
C VAL A 28 5.97 -38.30 19.74
N VAL A 29 7.00 -38.85 20.38
CA VAL A 29 7.21 -38.69 21.83
C VAL A 29 7.35 -37.21 22.20
N SER A 30 8.10 -36.43 21.41
CA SER A 30 8.25 -34.99 21.61
C SER A 30 6.91 -34.24 21.52
N PHE A 31 6.06 -34.59 20.55
CA PHE A 31 4.71 -34.02 20.43
C PHE A 31 3.81 -34.44 21.59
N CYS A 32 3.88 -35.69 22.05
CA CYS A 32 3.14 -36.15 23.23
C CYS A 32 3.57 -35.39 24.49
N ILE A 33 4.87 -35.25 24.74
CA ILE A 33 5.41 -34.49 25.88
C ILE A 33 4.97 -33.02 25.80
N ARG A 34 5.09 -32.40 24.63
CA ARG A 34 4.62 -31.02 24.40
C ARG A 34 3.11 -30.89 24.63
N GLY A 35 2.33 -31.88 24.22
CA GLY A 35 0.88 -31.95 24.44
C GLY A 35 0.53 -32.05 25.92
N MET A 36 1.19 -32.95 26.66
CA MET A 36 1.01 -33.08 28.11
C MET A 36 1.39 -31.79 28.85
N GLY A 37 2.54 -31.20 28.54
CA GLY A 37 2.95 -29.93 29.15
C GLY A 37 1.99 -28.77 28.87
N ARG A 38 1.33 -28.75 27.71
CA ARG A 38 0.26 -27.78 27.40
C ARG A 38 -1.04 -28.08 28.17
N ALA A 39 -1.40 -29.35 28.33
CA ALA A 39 -2.60 -29.75 29.06
C ALA A 39 -2.51 -29.49 30.57
N GLU A 40 -1.31 -29.62 31.15
CA GLU A 40 -1.04 -29.34 32.56
C GLU A 40 -0.85 -27.85 32.86
N ASN A 41 -0.58 -27.02 31.85
CA ASN A 41 -0.38 -25.59 32.03
C ASN A 41 -1.73 -24.83 32.19
N PRO A 42 -2.03 -24.24 33.36
CA PRO A 42 -3.32 -23.58 33.62
C PRO A 42 -3.54 -22.33 32.77
N THR A 43 -2.46 -21.63 32.39
CA THR A 43 -2.53 -20.45 31.51
C THR A 43 -2.89 -20.88 30.09
N TYR A 44 -2.28 -21.96 29.60
CA TYR A 44 -2.56 -22.47 28.25
C TYR A 44 -3.99 -23.03 28.14
N THR A 45 -4.45 -23.77 29.14
CA THR A 45 -5.83 -24.30 29.14
C THR A 45 -6.87 -23.19 29.21
N ARG A 46 -6.62 -22.13 29.99
CA ARG A 46 -7.46 -20.92 30.00
C ARG A 46 -7.47 -20.24 28.64
N PHE A 47 -6.30 -20.00 28.04
CA PHE A 47 -6.19 -19.46 26.68
C PHE A 47 -7.00 -20.29 25.68
N LEU A 48 -6.81 -21.62 25.68
CA LEU A 48 -7.49 -22.51 24.74
C LEU A 48 -9.02 -22.45 24.91
N ALA A 49 -9.51 -22.41 26.15
CA ALA A 49 -10.93 -22.24 26.44
C ALA A 49 -11.45 -20.88 25.93
N THR A 50 -10.72 -19.79 26.18
CA THR A 50 -11.05 -18.45 25.68
C THR A 50 -11.09 -18.43 24.14
N LEU A 51 -10.10 -19.03 23.47
CA LEU A 51 -10.04 -19.12 22.01
C LEU A 51 -11.21 -19.93 21.45
N GLN A 52 -11.53 -21.08 22.03
CA GLN A 52 -12.66 -21.90 21.61
C GLN A 52 -14.00 -21.18 21.78
N SER A 53 -14.17 -20.41 22.86
CA SER A 53 -15.34 -19.55 23.04
C SER A 53 -15.39 -18.44 22.00
N ALA A 54 -14.27 -17.75 21.75
CA ALA A 54 -14.16 -16.68 20.78
C ALA A 54 -14.48 -17.13 19.34
N GLN A 55 -14.09 -18.35 18.98
CA GLN A 55 -14.38 -18.95 17.65
C GLN A 55 -15.86 -19.30 17.47
N LYS A 56 -16.62 -19.48 18.55
CA LYS A 56 -18.07 -19.73 18.51
C LYS A 56 -18.85 -18.42 18.48
N ASP A 57 -18.53 -17.51 19.40
CA ASP A 57 -19.16 -16.20 19.51
C ASP A 57 -18.19 -15.19 20.15
N LEU A 58 -17.84 -14.15 19.41
CA LEU A 58 -16.88 -13.14 19.86
C LEU A 58 -17.60 -11.96 20.51
N SER A 59 -17.79 -12.05 21.82
CA SER A 59 -18.26 -10.92 22.62
C SER A 59 -17.11 -9.97 22.99
N PRO A 60 -17.38 -8.69 23.31
CA PRO A 60 -16.34 -7.74 23.71
C PRO A 60 -15.52 -8.18 24.93
N SER A 61 -16.14 -8.87 25.90
CA SER A 61 -15.44 -9.37 27.09
C SER A 61 -14.52 -10.55 26.76
N ILE A 62 -14.95 -11.46 25.87
CA ILE A 62 -14.12 -12.56 25.38
C ILE A 62 -12.95 -11.99 24.57
N LYS A 63 -13.19 -10.98 23.74
CA LYS A 63 -12.13 -10.31 22.98
C LYS A 63 -11.08 -9.70 23.91
N GLN A 64 -11.49 -8.99 24.95
CA GLN A 64 -10.56 -8.41 25.92
C GLN A 64 -9.67 -9.47 26.59
N GLN A 65 -10.23 -10.65 26.91
CA GLN A 65 -9.45 -11.77 27.43
C GLN A 65 -8.52 -12.38 26.37
N LEU A 66 -8.98 -12.51 25.13
CA LEU A 66 -8.21 -13.07 24.02
C LEU A 66 -7.00 -12.18 23.69
N ASN A 67 -7.17 -10.86 23.76
CA ASN A 67 -6.11 -9.86 23.55
C ASN A 67 -4.98 -9.92 24.57
N MET A 68 -5.13 -10.67 25.67
CA MET A 68 -4.05 -10.90 26.63
C MET A 68 -3.01 -11.94 26.15
N TYR A 69 -3.29 -12.63 25.05
CA TYR A 69 -2.45 -13.69 24.51
C TYR A 69 -2.00 -13.35 23.09
N ASP A 70 -0.74 -13.63 22.77
CA ASP A 70 -0.28 -13.68 21.39
C ASP A 70 -0.30 -15.14 20.89
N PHE A 71 -0.78 -15.33 19.66
CA PHE A 71 -0.94 -16.63 19.04
C PHE A 71 -1.06 -16.51 17.52
N GLU A 72 -1.02 -17.65 16.84
CA GLU A 72 -1.09 -17.72 15.38
C GLU A 72 -2.34 -17.02 14.84
N PHE A 73 -2.13 -16.02 13.97
CA PHE A 73 -3.21 -15.22 13.39
C PHE A 73 -4.27 -16.08 12.69
N LYS A 74 -3.89 -17.22 12.10
CA LYS A 74 -4.82 -18.17 11.48
C LYS A 74 -5.94 -18.61 12.44
N ALA A 75 -5.66 -18.75 13.73
CA ALA A 75 -6.65 -19.16 14.72
C ALA A 75 -7.55 -18.01 15.20
N TRP A 76 -7.16 -16.76 14.96
CA TRP A 76 -7.89 -15.57 15.37
C TRP A 76 -9.26 -15.51 14.66
N PRO A 77 -10.37 -15.24 15.38
CA PRO A 77 -11.70 -15.19 14.78
C PRO A 77 -11.86 -13.97 13.86
N VAL A 78 -12.58 -14.14 12.75
CA VAL A 78 -12.92 -13.02 11.86
C VAL A 78 -13.90 -12.09 12.57
N GLU A 79 -13.54 -10.81 12.69
CA GLU A 79 -14.32 -9.82 13.44
C GLU A 79 -15.16 -8.91 12.54
N TYR A 80 -14.72 -8.77 11.30
CA TYR A 80 -15.41 -8.01 10.27
C TYR A 80 -15.33 -8.76 8.95
N LYS A 81 -16.48 -8.86 8.27
CA LYS A 81 -16.59 -9.42 6.94
C LYS A 81 -17.05 -8.31 6.01
N SER A 82 -16.23 -8.01 5.03
CA SER A 82 -16.59 -7.06 3.98
C SER A 82 -17.78 -7.59 3.17
N THR A 83 -18.72 -6.69 2.87
CA THR A 83 -19.87 -6.97 2.02
C THR A 83 -19.57 -6.53 0.58
N VAL A 84 -20.20 -7.21 -0.38
CA VAL A 84 -20.17 -6.81 -1.79
C VAL A 84 -21.12 -5.64 -1.98
N GLU A 85 -20.70 -4.41 -1.64
CA GLU A 85 -21.56 -3.23 -1.79
C GLU A 85 -20.96 -2.04 -2.54
N HIS A 86 -19.69 -2.09 -2.96
CA HIS A 86 -19.27 -1.23 -4.08
C HIS A 86 -19.72 -1.87 -5.39
N SER A 87 -20.99 -1.61 -5.72
CA SER A 87 -21.56 -1.88 -7.05
C SER A 87 -20.61 -1.33 -8.13
N ASP A 88 -20.55 -2.03 -9.26
CA ASP A 88 -19.81 -1.77 -10.48
C ASP A 88 -20.09 -0.39 -11.14
N SER A 89 -20.02 0.69 -10.37
CA SER A 89 -19.82 2.06 -10.83
C SER A 89 -18.32 2.37 -11.00
N ASN A 90 -17.46 1.35 -10.90
CA ASN A 90 -16.10 1.44 -11.43
C ASN A 90 -16.21 1.78 -12.93
N PRO A 91 -15.66 2.92 -13.40
CA PRO A 91 -15.25 2.97 -14.79
C PRO A 91 -14.26 1.81 -14.91
N LYS A 92 -14.63 0.76 -15.68
CA LYS A 92 -13.68 -0.22 -16.18
C LYS A 92 -12.42 0.55 -16.49
N ALA A 93 -11.29 0.16 -15.92
CA ALA A 93 -10.02 0.79 -16.23
C ALA A 93 -10.02 1.02 -17.74
N LEU A 94 -9.80 2.27 -18.17
CA LEU A 94 -9.62 2.60 -19.58
C LEU A 94 -8.26 2.02 -19.99
N SER A 95 -8.08 0.71 -19.86
CA SER A 95 -7.25 -0.05 -20.77
C SER A 95 -7.98 0.05 -22.09
N VAL A 96 -7.76 1.16 -22.81
CA VAL A 96 -7.94 1.17 -24.26
C VAL A 96 -7.14 -0.04 -24.71
N PRO A 97 -7.78 -1.14 -25.17
CA PRO A 97 -7.02 -2.23 -25.73
C PRO A 97 -6.30 -1.58 -26.91
N LYS A 98 -4.97 -1.52 -26.87
CA LYS A 98 -4.23 -1.25 -28.10
C LYS A 98 -4.79 -2.26 -29.09
N GLN A 99 -5.50 -1.78 -30.12
CA GLN A 99 -5.99 -2.62 -31.21
C GLN A 99 -4.75 -3.12 -31.95
N LEU A 100 -4.15 -4.18 -31.41
CA LEU A 100 -3.03 -4.85 -32.01
C LEU A 100 -3.57 -5.55 -33.26
N THR A 101 -2.96 -5.25 -34.40
CA THR A 101 -3.27 -5.97 -35.62
C THR A 101 -2.99 -7.47 -35.41
N PHE A 102 -3.81 -8.34 -36.01
CA PHE A 102 -3.72 -9.81 -35.87
C PHE A 102 -2.28 -10.39 -35.92
N PRO A 103 -1.37 -9.95 -36.83
CA PRO A 103 0.02 -10.42 -36.83
C PRO A 103 0.85 -9.97 -35.61
N GLN A 104 0.58 -8.78 -35.05
CA GLN A 104 1.26 -8.29 -33.85
C GLN A 104 0.84 -9.05 -32.59
N CYS A 105 -0.40 -9.54 -32.54
CA CYS A 105 -0.90 -10.37 -31.45
C CYS A 105 -0.14 -11.72 -31.39
N LEU A 106 0.09 -12.36 -32.54
CA LEU A 106 0.82 -13.64 -32.61
C LEU A 106 2.27 -13.51 -32.14
N LEU A 107 2.96 -12.43 -32.48
CA LEU A 107 4.33 -12.15 -32.05
C LEU A 107 4.45 -11.90 -30.54
N GLN A 108 3.35 -11.53 -29.86
CA GLN A 108 3.33 -11.29 -28.41
C GLN A 108 3.03 -12.54 -27.58
N ILE A 109 2.55 -13.63 -28.18
CA ILE A 109 2.20 -14.86 -27.46
C ILE A 109 3.37 -15.41 -26.63
N PRO A 110 4.61 -15.53 -27.16
CA PRO A 110 5.73 -16.02 -26.35
C PRO A 110 6.02 -15.12 -25.15
N TYR A 111 5.97 -13.79 -25.34
CA TYR A 111 6.19 -12.83 -24.25
C TYR A 111 5.11 -12.92 -23.18
N ARG A 112 3.83 -13.10 -23.55
CA ARG A 112 2.73 -13.31 -22.61
C ARG A 112 2.89 -14.58 -21.79
N ILE A 113 3.28 -15.69 -22.42
CA ILE A 113 3.52 -16.94 -21.71
C ILE A 113 4.66 -16.77 -20.69
N ILE A 114 5.79 -16.20 -21.12
CA ILE A 114 6.94 -15.97 -20.23
C ILE A 114 6.57 -14.99 -19.10
N ALA A 115 5.88 -13.90 -19.43
CA ALA A 115 5.42 -12.91 -18.46
C ALA A 115 4.48 -13.51 -17.42
N TYR A 116 3.52 -14.34 -17.85
CA TYR A 116 2.60 -15.06 -16.97
C TYR A 116 3.35 -15.94 -15.99
N PHE A 117 4.29 -16.77 -16.47
CA PHE A 117 5.08 -17.62 -15.59
C PHE A 117 5.98 -16.80 -14.66
N ALA A 118 6.64 -15.77 -15.17
CA ALA A 118 7.53 -14.92 -14.39
C ALA A 118 6.76 -14.25 -13.23
N ILE A 119 5.62 -13.63 -13.50
CA ILE A 119 4.86 -12.90 -12.48
C ILE A 119 4.27 -13.83 -11.41
N HIS A 120 3.77 -15.01 -11.79
CA HIS A 120 3.13 -15.96 -10.87
C HIS A 120 4.11 -16.82 -10.05
N THR A 121 5.38 -16.86 -10.46
CA THR A 121 6.43 -17.62 -9.75
C THR A 121 7.30 -16.74 -8.86
N PHE A 122 7.92 -15.69 -9.39
CA PHE A 122 8.83 -14.84 -8.61
C PHE A 122 8.55 -13.34 -8.75
N GLY A 123 7.97 -12.88 -9.86
CA GLY A 123 7.80 -11.45 -10.15
C GLY A 123 6.96 -10.72 -9.11
N ILE A 124 5.82 -11.30 -8.67
CA ILE A 124 5.01 -10.68 -7.62
C ILE A 124 5.76 -10.53 -6.29
N ARG A 125 6.67 -11.46 -5.99
CA ARG A 125 7.52 -11.42 -4.78
C ARG A 125 8.66 -10.43 -4.89
N LEU A 126 9.12 -10.11 -6.10
CA LEU A 126 10.07 -9.02 -6.32
C LEU A 126 9.39 -7.65 -6.19
N ILE A 127 8.15 -7.53 -6.67
CA ILE A 127 7.37 -6.29 -6.53
C ILE A 127 6.97 -6.06 -5.07
N TYR A 128 6.58 -7.12 -4.34
CA TYR A 128 6.25 -7.12 -2.92
C TYR A 128 7.13 -8.10 -2.10
N PRO A 129 8.38 -7.73 -1.80
CA PRO A 129 9.32 -8.57 -1.05
C PRO A 129 8.81 -8.99 0.32
N GLY A 130 7.95 -8.22 0.98
CA GLY A 130 7.37 -8.59 2.27
C GLY A 130 6.60 -9.92 2.23
N THR A 131 6.24 -10.47 1.06
CA THR A 131 5.56 -11.78 0.91
C THR A 131 6.52 -12.97 0.93
N ILE A 132 7.83 -12.71 0.95
CA ILE A 132 8.87 -13.73 0.97
C ILE A 132 8.95 -14.31 2.39
N GLY A 133 8.64 -15.60 2.54
CA GLY A 133 8.59 -16.25 3.86
C GLY A 133 9.91 -16.18 4.65
N ILE A 134 11.06 -16.23 3.98
CA ILE A 134 12.37 -16.06 4.65
C ILE A 134 12.51 -14.63 5.23
N LEU A 135 12.09 -13.61 4.47
CA LEU A 135 12.12 -12.23 4.96
C LEU A 135 11.19 -12.07 6.16
N GLN A 136 9.97 -12.62 6.10
CA GLN A 136 9.04 -12.59 7.23
C GLN A 136 9.58 -13.32 8.45
N MET A 137 10.25 -14.47 8.28
CA MET A 137 10.90 -15.19 9.38
C MET A 137 12.00 -14.35 10.04
N VAL A 138 12.81 -13.64 9.24
CA VAL A 138 13.85 -12.73 9.77
C VAL A 138 13.22 -11.55 10.52
N LEU A 139 12.10 -11.03 10.02
CA LEU A 139 11.40 -9.88 10.62
C LEU A 139 10.46 -10.26 11.78
N GLU A 140 10.17 -11.54 11.99
CA GLU A 140 9.12 -12.01 12.91
C GLU A 140 9.25 -11.40 14.32
N GLN A 141 10.47 -11.38 14.87
CA GLN A 141 10.73 -10.81 16.18
C GLN A 141 10.51 -9.29 16.21
N SER A 142 10.94 -8.58 15.15
CA SER A 142 10.73 -7.14 15.03
C SER A 142 9.25 -6.80 14.87
N LEU A 143 8.50 -7.58 14.09
CA LEU A 143 7.05 -7.42 13.94
C LEU A 143 6.32 -7.67 15.26
N LEU A 144 6.71 -8.73 15.99
CA LEU A 144 6.14 -9.01 17.30
C LEU A 144 6.40 -7.88 18.29
N GLN A 145 7.65 -7.39 18.39
CA GLN A 145 8.00 -6.27 19.25
C GLN A 145 7.28 -4.98 18.85
N GLY A 146 7.19 -4.70 17.55
CA GLY A 146 6.45 -3.55 17.01
C GLY A 146 4.98 -3.61 17.40
N ARG A 147 4.32 -4.75 17.20
CA ARG A 147 2.92 -4.95 17.61
C ARG A 147 2.75 -4.81 19.12
N SER A 148 3.59 -5.45 19.93
CA SER A 148 3.55 -5.32 21.39
C SER A 148 3.67 -3.87 21.83
N ARG A 149 4.59 -3.10 21.23
CA ARG A 149 4.72 -1.67 21.49
C ARG A 149 3.44 -0.90 21.16
N LEU A 150 2.80 -1.20 20.03
CA LEU A 150 1.55 -0.56 19.63
C LEU A 150 0.40 -0.87 20.60
N VAL A 151 0.30 -2.11 21.07
CA VAL A 151 -0.72 -2.55 22.03
C VAL A 151 -0.47 -1.95 23.42
N GLU A 152 0.75 -2.02 23.92
CA GLU A 152 1.09 -1.62 25.29
C GLU A 152 1.17 -0.11 25.48
N LEU A 153 1.81 0.62 24.56
CA LEU A 153 2.03 2.06 24.70
C LEU A 153 0.90 2.91 24.13
N TYR A 154 0.22 2.42 23.09
CA TYR A 154 -0.81 3.19 22.39
C TYR A 154 -2.20 2.56 22.48
N HIS A 155 -2.37 1.52 23.31
CA HIS A 155 -3.65 0.81 23.47
C HIS A 155 -4.24 0.32 22.14
N GLY A 156 -3.36 -0.13 21.25
CA GLY A 156 -3.74 -0.69 19.97
C GLY A 156 -4.59 -1.96 20.12
N GLU A 157 -5.63 -2.07 19.32
CA GLU A 157 -6.52 -3.23 19.27
C GLU A 157 -6.37 -3.90 17.90
N ARG A 158 -5.99 -5.19 17.90
CA ARG A 158 -5.83 -5.98 16.68
C ARG A 158 -7.19 -6.50 16.21
N PHE A 159 -7.33 -6.65 14.90
CA PHE A 159 -8.52 -7.16 14.23
C PHE A 159 -8.14 -8.08 13.07
N LYS A 160 -8.98 -9.08 12.83
CA LYS A 160 -9.00 -9.84 11.57
C LYS A 160 -10.17 -9.41 10.71
N ILE A 161 -9.85 -8.90 9.52
CA ILE A 161 -10.81 -8.41 8.52
C ILE A 161 -10.85 -9.38 7.35
N GLU A 162 -12.01 -9.98 7.05
CA GLU A 162 -12.19 -10.85 5.88
C GLU A 162 -12.68 -10.04 4.67
N THR A 163 -11.97 -10.16 3.56
CA THR A 163 -12.31 -9.52 2.28
C THR A 163 -13.38 -10.30 1.50
N VAL A 164 -13.92 -9.69 0.45
CA VAL A 164 -14.88 -10.32 -0.46
C VAL A 164 -14.34 -11.59 -1.14
N ASP A 165 -13.02 -11.67 -1.37
CA ASP A 165 -12.32 -12.82 -1.94
C ASP A 165 -11.76 -13.79 -0.89
N LYS A 166 -12.24 -13.70 0.36
CA LYS A 166 -11.90 -14.60 1.47
C LYS A 166 -10.46 -14.53 1.95
N ASN A 167 -9.75 -13.44 1.64
CA ASN A 167 -8.50 -13.16 2.30
C ASN A 167 -8.76 -12.59 3.70
N GLU A 168 -7.94 -13.00 4.66
CA GLU A 168 -7.93 -12.48 6.02
C GLU A 168 -6.82 -11.43 6.11
N ILE A 169 -7.17 -10.20 6.49
CA ILE A 169 -6.27 -9.05 6.61
C ILE A 169 -6.02 -8.77 8.09
N ASP A 170 -4.74 -8.74 8.46
CA ASP A 170 -4.26 -8.37 9.79
C ASP A 170 -4.20 -6.84 9.90
N ALA A 171 -4.98 -6.29 10.83
CA ALA A 171 -5.09 -4.86 11.05
C ALA A 171 -5.01 -4.52 12.54
N LEU A 172 -4.54 -3.31 12.84
CA LEU A 172 -4.48 -2.78 14.19
C LEU A 172 -5.01 -1.35 14.22
N TYR A 173 -5.94 -1.10 15.14
CA TYR A 173 -6.59 0.18 15.35
C TYR A 173 -6.13 0.83 16.66
N ILE A 174 -5.81 2.11 16.60
CA ILE A 174 -5.48 2.95 17.76
C ILE A 174 -6.46 4.10 17.80
N SER A 175 -7.27 4.16 18.86
CA SER A 175 -8.21 5.24 19.10
C SER A 175 -7.55 6.38 19.88
N ARG A 176 -7.60 7.59 19.33
CA ARG A 176 -7.27 8.85 20.02
C ARG A 176 -8.49 9.74 20.25
N ARG A 177 -9.70 9.28 19.90
CA ARG A 177 -10.96 10.01 20.12
C ARG A 177 -11.08 10.44 21.58
N GLY A 178 -11.38 11.72 21.81
CA GLY A 178 -11.49 12.30 23.16
C GLY A 178 -10.16 12.54 23.90
N ASN A 179 -9.04 12.00 23.42
CA ASN A 179 -7.73 12.10 24.09
C ASN A 179 -6.83 13.20 23.52
N THR A 180 -7.05 13.58 22.26
CA THR A 180 -6.20 14.55 21.53
C THR A 180 -7.07 15.42 20.63
N THR A 181 -6.54 16.57 20.19
CA THR A 181 -7.21 17.49 19.27
C THR A 181 -7.50 16.85 17.90
N ASN A 182 -6.59 15.98 17.43
CA ASN A 182 -6.69 15.31 16.13
C ASN A 182 -7.41 13.96 16.17
N GLY A 183 -7.73 13.45 17.37
CA GLY A 183 -8.16 12.06 17.55
C GLY A 183 -9.50 11.68 16.93
N ASN A 184 -10.33 12.65 16.52
CA ASN A 184 -11.55 12.38 15.76
C ASN A 184 -11.29 12.10 14.28
N THR A 185 -10.09 12.39 13.78
CA THR A 185 -9.64 12.03 12.43
C THR A 185 -8.89 10.70 12.47
N LEU A 186 -9.29 9.77 11.59
CA LEU A 186 -8.60 8.50 11.37
C LEU A 186 -7.58 8.65 10.25
N VAL A 187 -6.37 8.15 10.45
CA VAL A 187 -5.38 7.95 9.38
C VAL A 187 -5.28 6.47 9.05
N VAL A 188 -5.67 6.08 7.84
CA VAL A 188 -5.49 4.71 7.33
C VAL A 188 -4.14 4.63 6.63
N CYS A 189 -3.24 3.82 7.16
CA CYS A 189 -1.85 3.71 6.68
C CYS A 189 -1.73 2.57 5.65
N CYS A 190 -1.30 2.90 4.43
CA CYS A 190 -1.03 1.96 3.35
C CYS A 190 0.48 1.86 3.15
N GLU A 191 1.05 0.72 3.52
CA GLU A 191 2.49 0.50 3.63
C GLU A 191 3.20 0.29 2.28
N GLY A 192 4.54 0.28 2.34
CA GLY A 192 5.42 -0.01 1.21
C GLY A 192 5.49 -1.50 0.86
N ASN A 193 6.27 -1.83 -0.17
CA ASN A 193 6.38 -3.20 -0.70
C ASN A 193 7.11 -4.21 0.20
N ALA A 194 7.76 -3.72 1.25
CA ALA A 194 8.29 -4.50 2.37
C ALA A 194 7.92 -3.84 3.71
N GLY A 195 6.88 -3.00 3.71
CA GLY A 195 6.36 -2.32 4.89
C GLY A 195 5.30 -3.16 5.60
N PHE A 196 5.26 -3.05 6.92
CA PHE A 196 4.33 -3.73 7.80
C PHE A 196 3.80 -2.72 8.81
N TYR A 197 2.52 -2.76 9.16
CA TYR A 197 1.94 -1.76 10.06
C TYR A 197 2.64 -1.74 11.44
N GLU A 198 3.21 -2.88 11.85
CA GLU A 198 3.89 -3.04 13.13
C GLU A 198 5.12 -2.14 13.30
N ILE A 199 5.80 -1.82 12.20
CA ILE A 199 7.10 -1.14 12.19
C ILE A 199 7.21 -0.05 11.12
N GLY A 200 6.11 0.25 10.42
CA GLY A 200 6.08 1.14 9.26
C GLY A 200 5.59 2.55 9.60
N ILE A 201 4.84 3.12 8.66
CA ILE A 201 4.48 4.55 8.66
C ILE A 201 3.44 4.93 9.70
N ALA A 202 2.82 3.96 10.38
CA ALA A 202 1.78 4.18 11.38
C ALA A 202 2.23 5.04 12.57
N ILE A 203 3.52 5.04 12.92
CA ILE A 203 4.04 5.81 14.07
C ILE A 203 3.87 7.32 13.89
N THR A 204 4.09 7.83 12.67
CA THR A 204 4.03 9.26 12.37
C THR A 204 2.66 9.88 12.70
N PRO A 205 1.52 9.37 12.21
CA PRO A 205 0.22 9.87 12.60
C PRO A 205 -0.14 9.60 14.07
N ILE A 206 0.35 8.51 14.68
CA ILE A 206 0.16 8.25 16.12
C ILE A 206 0.78 9.36 16.96
N GLU A 207 2.01 9.77 16.65
CA GLU A 207 2.75 10.83 17.34
C GLU A 207 2.16 12.22 17.06
N ALA A 208 1.59 12.43 15.87
CA ALA A 208 0.83 13.63 15.54
C ALA A 208 -0.58 13.68 16.18
N GLY A 209 -0.93 12.68 17.01
CA GLY A 209 -2.16 12.64 17.78
C GLY A 209 -3.41 12.19 17.01
N TYR A 210 -3.26 11.56 15.85
CA TYR A 210 -4.41 11.02 15.12
C TYR A 210 -4.83 9.65 15.64
N SER A 211 -6.09 9.29 15.44
CA SER A 211 -6.46 7.87 15.47
C SER A 211 -5.87 7.19 14.23
N VAL A 212 -5.44 5.93 14.35
CA VAL A 212 -4.71 5.24 13.28
C VAL A 212 -5.28 3.85 13.03
N LEU A 213 -5.39 3.48 11.76
CA LEU A 213 -5.68 2.12 11.32
C LEU A 213 -4.54 1.65 10.41
N GLY A 214 -3.69 0.79 10.94
CA GLY A 214 -2.65 0.09 10.20
C GLY A 214 -3.15 -1.27 9.73
N TRP A 215 -2.71 -1.72 8.56
CA TRP A 215 -3.07 -3.03 8.01
C TRP A 215 -1.93 -3.58 7.15
N ASN A 216 -1.87 -4.91 7.05
CA ASN A 216 -0.87 -5.61 6.24
C ASN A 216 -1.48 -6.05 4.89
N HIS A 217 -0.76 -5.80 3.79
CA HIS A 217 -1.17 -6.22 2.45
C HIS A 217 -1.42 -7.75 2.38
N PRO A 218 -2.26 -8.23 1.46
CA PRO A 218 -2.40 -9.66 1.15
C PRO A 218 -1.05 -10.39 1.06
N GLY A 219 -0.85 -11.38 1.93
CA GLY A 219 0.38 -12.17 2.00
C GLY A 219 1.50 -11.59 2.89
N PHE A 220 1.30 -10.46 3.57
CA PHE A 220 2.22 -9.92 4.56
C PHE A 220 1.83 -10.31 6.00
N GLY A 221 2.81 -10.76 6.78
CA GLY A 221 2.62 -11.03 8.21
C GLY A 221 1.49 -12.05 8.42
N GLY A 222 0.48 -11.67 9.21
CA GLY A 222 -0.71 -12.51 9.39
C GLY A 222 -1.62 -12.60 8.16
N SER A 223 -1.59 -11.61 7.25
CA SER A 223 -2.54 -11.51 6.15
C SER A 223 -2.39 -12.65 5.12
N THR A 224 -3.51 -13.23 4.69
CA THR A 224 -3.52 -14.27 3.65
C THR A 224 -3.59 -13.67 2.24
N GLY A 225 -3.43 -14.51 1.22
CA GLY A 225 -3.55 -14.11 -0.18
C GLY A 225 -2.21 -13.73 -0.82
N ARG A 226 -2.29 -12.92 -1.89
CA ARG A 226 -1.13 -12.37 -2.62
C ARG A 226 -1.45 -10.96 -3.11
N PRO A 227 -0.47 -10.05 -3.16
CA PRO A 227 -0.69 -8.62 -3.40
C PRO A 227 -0.86 -8.28 -4.88
N TYR A 228 -1.68 -9.07 -5.59
CA TYR A 228 -2.11 -8.71 -6.94
C TYR A 228 -3.10 -7.55 -6.87
N PRO A 229 -3.16 -6.67 -7.89
CA PRO A 229 -4.00 -5.49 -7.87
C PRO A 229 -5.48 -5.74 -7.48
N PRO A 230 -6.15 -6.83 -7.91
CA PRO A 230 -7.51 -7.12 -7.44
C PRO A 230 -7.59 -7.40 -5.93
N GLN A 231 -6.64 -8.15 -5.37
CA GLN A 231 -6.64 -8.47 -3.94
C GLN A 231 -6.25 -7.26 -3.09
N GLU A 232 -5.31 -6.44 -3.57
CA GLU A 232 -4.95 -5.15 -2.97
C GLU A 232 -6.17 -4.24 -2.83
N LYS A 233 -6.97 -4.12 -3.90
CA LYS A 233 -8.22 -3.34 -3.92
C LYS A 233 -9.25 -3.90 -2.94
N ASN A 234 -9.47 -5.22 -2.97
CA ASN A 234 -10.40 -5.88 -2.05
C ASN A 234 -9.97 -5.71 -0.58
N ALA A 235 -8.67 -5.71 -0.31
CA ALA A 235 -8.13 -5.51 1.03
C ALA A 235 -8.35 -4.08 1.54
N ILE A 236 -7.94 -3.06 0.77
CA ILE A 236 -8.16 -1.67 1.19
C ILE A 236 -9.65 -1.32 1.25
N ASP A 237 -10.48 -1.88 0.37
CA ASP A 237 -11.94 -1.73 0.44
C ASP A 237 -12.49 -2.29 1.75
N ALA A 238 -12.10 -3.51 2.12
CA ALA A 238 -12.52 -4.12 3.38
C ALA A 238 -12.06 -3.30 4.60
N VAL A 239 -10.85 -2.73 4.56
CA VAL A 239 -10.31 -1.84 5.60
C VAL A 239 -11.13 -0.54 5.69
N MET A 240 -11.51 0.07 4.56
CA MET A 240 -12.35 1.27 4.53
C MET A 240 -13.76 0.98 5.04
N GLN A 241 -14.39 -0.11 4.59
CA GLN A 241 -15.69 -0.52 5.10
C GLN A 241 -15.64 -0.82 6.60
N PHE A 242 -14.58 -1.45 7.10
CA PHE A 242 -14.36 -1.66 8.54
C PHE A 242 -14.27 -0.32 9.30
N ALA A 243 -13.48 0.64 8.79
CA ALA A 243 -13.36 1.97 9.38
C ALA A 243 -14.70 2.72 9.47
N ILE A 244 -15.54 2.61 8.43
CA ILE A 244 -16.82 3.30 8.34
C ILE A 244 -17.89 2.58 9.17
N ASN A 245 -18.10 1.29 8.91
CA ASN A 245 -19.24 0.53 9.41
C ASN A 245 -19.03 -0.01 10.82
N LYS A 246 -17.79 -0.39 11.17
CA LYS A 246 -17.46 -0.98 12.48
C LYS A 246 -16.85 0.04 13.44
N LEU A 247 -15.91 0.86 12.99
CA LEU A 247 -15.28 1.88 13.83
C LEU A 247 -16.06 3.20 13.86
N GLY A 248 -17.02 3.39 12.96
CA GLY A 248 -17.94 4.54 12.96
C GLY A 248 -17.30 5.87 12.53
N TYR A 249 -16.22 5.84 11.74
CA TYR A 249 -15.67 7.06 11.14
C TYR A 249 -16.49 7.45 9.91
N LYS A 250 -16.89 8.72 9.83
CA LYS A 250 -17.41 9.27 8.57
C LYS A 250 -16.26 9.45 7.57
N PRO A 251 -16.49 9.25 6.25
CA PRO A 251 -15.46 9.50 5.24
C PRO A 251 -14.76 10.85 5.40
N GLU A 252 -15.49 11.94 5.66
CA GLU A 252 -14.93 13.29 5.84
C GLU A 252 -13.95 13.45 7.03
N ASN A 253 -13.83 12.42 7.88
CA ASN A 253 -12.90 12.32 8.99
C ASN A 253 -11.79 11.26 8.77
N ILE A 254 -11.61 10.76 7.54
CA ILE A 254 -10.59 9.77 7.20
C ILE A 254 -9.54 10.42 6.30
N ILE A 255 -8.27 10.29 6.66
CA ILE A 255 -7.12 10.59 5.81
C ILE A 255 -6.51 9.26 5.37
N LEU A 256 -6.23 9.14 4.08
CA LEU A 256 -5.44 8.03 3.55
C LEU A 256 -3.98 8.44 3.49
N PHE A 257 -3.09 7.63 4.06
CA PHE A 257 -1.65 7.87 4.03
C PHE A 257 -0.97 6.69 3.33
N GLY A 258 -0.52 6.91 2.10
CA GLY A 258 0.20 5.91 1.31
C GLY A 258 1.69 6.19 1.24
N TRP A 259 2.50 5.16 1.47
CA TRP A 259 3.95 5.22 1.28
C TRP A 259 4.39 4.32 0.13
N SER A 260 5.19 4.87 -0.79
CA SER A 260 5.76 4.15 -1.91
C SER A 260 4.68 3.40 -2.73
N ILE A 261 4.72 2.07 -2.77
CA ILE A 261 3.73 1.25 -3.47
C ILE A 261 2.32 1.34 -2.86
N GLY A 262 2.21 1.66 -1.56
CA GLY A 262 0.94 1.93 -0.86
C GLY A 262 0.21 3.15 -1.40
N GLY A 263 0.87 3.97 -2.24
CA GLY A 263 0.21 4.94 -3.11
C GLY A 263 -0.87 4.32 -4.00
N TYR A 264 -0.70 3.07 -4.47
CA TYR A 264 -1.69 2.41 -5.31
C TYR A 264 -3.02 2.14 -4.58
N THR A 265 -2.95 1.54 -3.39
CA THR A 265 -4.15 1.23 -2.60
C THR A 265 -4.79 2.48 -2.04
N SER A 266 -4.00 3.42 -1.52
CA SER A 266 -4.52 4.71 -1.02
C SER A 266 -5.18 5.55 -2.11
N THR A 267 -4.61 5.64 -3.32
CA THR A 267 -5.25 6.38 -4.43
C THR A 267 -6.49 5.67 -4.97
N TRP A 268 -6.50 4.33 -5.01
CA TRP A 268 -7.70 3.59 -5.36
C TRP A 268 -8.82 3.85 -4.35
N ALA A 269 -8.53 3.79 -3.05
CA ALA A 269 -9.51 4.10 -2.01
C ALA A 269 -9.95 5.56 -2.04
N ALA A 270 -9.06 6.52 -2.30
CA ALA A 270 -9.44 7.93 -2.46
C ALA A 270 -10.43 8.13 -3.61
N MET A 271 -10.21 7.44 -4.74
CA MET A 271 -11.13 7.46 -5.88
C MET A 271 -12.49 6.82 -5.52
N SER A 272 -12.49 5.69 -4.82
CA SER A 272 -13.72 4.96 -4.48
C SER A 272 -14.53 5.62 -3.35
N TYR A 273 -13.85 6.35 -2.46
CA TYR A 273 -14.41 7.08 -1.32
C TYR A 273 -14.07 8.57 -1.42
N PRO A 274 -14.65 9.31 -2.38
CA PRO A 274 -14.21 10.67 -2.72
C PRO A 274 -14.43 11.71 -1.62
N ASP A 275 -15.29 11.41 -0.64
CA ASP A 275 -15.60 12.30 0.49
C ASP A 275 -14.56 12.22 1.63
N ILE A 276 -13.46 11.48 1.44
CA ILE A 276 -12.39 11.44 2.45
C ILE A 276 -11.79 12.83 2.71
N LYS A 277 -11.30 13.04 3.93
CA LYS A 277 -10.71 14.30 4.39
C LYS A 277 -9.51 14.75 3.54
N GLY A 278 -8.71 13.80 3.08
CA GLY A 278 -7.53 14.06 2.26
C GLY A 278 -6.68 12.83 2.02
N LEU A 279 -5.76 12.95 1.08
CA LEU A 279 -4.82 11.92 0.68
C LEU A 279 -3.38 12.43 0.84
N VAL A 280 -2.56 11.69 1.58
CA VAL A 280 -1.12 11.94 1.75
C VAL A 280 -0.35 10.84 1.01
N LEU A 281 0.57 11.23 0.13
CA LEU A 281 1.41 10.32 -0.66
C LEU A 281 2.88 10.60 -0.40
N ASP A 282 3.57 9.72 0.32
CA ASP A 282 5.01 9.85 0.61
C ASP A 282 5.83 8.90 -0.27
N ALA A 283 6.84 9.45 -0.96
CA ALA A 283 7.76 8.70 -1.81
C ALA A 283 7.06 7.78 -2.82
N THR A 284 5.92 8.22 -3.33
CA THR A 284 5.09 7.48 -4.29
C THR A 284 5.50 7.84 -5.74
N PHE A 285 5.02 7.04 -6.70
CA PHE A 285 5.28 7.18 -8.13
C PHE A 285 3.98 7.28 -8.94
N ASP A 286 4.05 7.60 -10.23
CA ASP A 286 2.88 7.67 -11.11
C ASP A 286 2.49 6.33 -11.74
N ASP A 287 3.48 5.51 -12.09
CA ASP A 287 3.34 4.20 -12.72
C ASP A 287 4.51 3.32 -12.29
N VAL A 288 4.25 2.04 -11.97
CA VAL A 288 5.30 1.09 -11.59
C VAL A 288 6.13 0.61 -12.78
N LEU A 289 5.62 0.68 -14.01
CA LEU A 289 6.32 0.13 -15.19
C LEU A 289 7.73 0.73 -15.38
N PRO A 290 7.93 2.06 -15.36
CA PRO A 290 9.27 2.63 -15.50
C PRO A 290 10.24 2.16 -14.41
N LEU A 291 9.76 2.01 -13.17
CA LEU A 291 10.55 1.50 -12.05
C LEU A 291 10.94 0.04 -12.27
N ALA A 292 9.98 -0.80 -12.65
CA ALA A 292 10.22 -2.22 -12.90
C ALA A 292 11.19 -2.45 -14.06
N VAL A 293 11.07 -1.70 -15.16
CA VAL A 293 11.99 -1.79 -16.30
C VAL A 293 13.40 -1.32 -15.91
N ASN A 294 13.53 -0.31 -15.05
CA ASN A 294 14.82 0.21 -14.61
C ASN A 294 15.63 -0.79 -13.77
N HIS A 295 14.93 -1.64 -13.00
CA HIS A 295 15.54 -2.67 -12.15
C HIS A 295 15.83 -3.99 -12.87
N MET A 296 15.36 -4.14 -14.13
CA MET A 296 15.51 -5.37 -14.90
C MET A 296 16.54 -5.20 -16.01
N PRO A 297 17.23 -6.28 -16.40
CA PRO A 297 18.11 -6.26 -17.57
C PRO A 297 17.38 -5.74 -18.82
N ARG A 298 17.98 -4.82 -19.58
CA ARG A 298 17.32 -4.10 -20.70
C ARG A 298 16.61 -5.01 -21.71
N TRP A 299 17.20 -6.16 -22.04
CA TRP A 299 16.63 -7.19 -22.94
C TRP A 299 15.31 -7.82 -22.44
N TRP A 300 14.94 -7.66 -21.17
CA TRP A 300 13.66 -8.13 -20.61
C TRP A 300 12.53 -7.10 -20.73
N GLY A 301 12.81 -5.88 -21.21
CA GLY A 301 11.84 -4.79 -21.29
C GLY A 301 10.46 -5.19 -21.82
N PRO A 302 10.34 -5.87 -22.99
CA PRO A 302 9.06 -6.31 -23.52
C PRO A 302 8.31 -7.31 -22.62
N ILE A 303 9.02 -8.23 -21.97
CA ILE A 303 8.42 -9.21 -21.04
C ILE A 303 7.92 -8.49 -19.79
N VAL A 304 8.72 -7.58 -19.24
CA VAL A 304 8.37 -6.77 -18.07
C VAL A 304 7.15 -5.90 -18.36
N GLU A 305 7.11 -5.26 -19.54
CA GLU A 305 5.95 -4.47 -19.96
C GLU A 305 4.68 -5.31 -19.99
N VAL A 306 4.72 -6.49 -20.61
CA VAL A 306 3.56 -7.41 -20.64
C VAL A 306 3.19 -7.87 -19.23
N ALA A 307 4.16 -8.28 -18.42
CA ALA A 307 3.92 -8.77 -17.05
C ALA A 307 3.26 -7.70 -16.17
N ILE A 308 3.77 -6.47 -16.20
CA ILE A 308 3.22 -5.35 -15.44
C ILE A 308 1.84 -4.98 -15.98
N ARG A 309 1.71 -4.74 -17.29
CA ARG A 309 0.44 -4.23 -17.85
C ARG A 309 -0.70 -5.24 -17.76
N GLU A 310 -0.43 -6.54 -17.89
CA GLU A 310 -1.48 -7.57 -17.87
C GLU A 310 -1.77 -8.13 -16.47
N HIS A 311 -0.83 -8.07 -15.53
CA HIS A 311 -0.98 -8.74 -14.23
C HIS A 311 -0.77 -7.85 -13.00
N VAL A 312 0.06 -6.80 -13.08
CA VAL A 312 0.39 -5.93 -11.93
C VAL A 312 0.42 -4.45 -12.34
N ASN A 313 -0.66 -3.98 -12.99
CA ASN A 313 -0.74 -2.62 -13.50
C ASN A 313 -1.01 -1.62 -12.37
N LEU A 314 0.04 -1.24 -11.65
CA LEU A 314 -0.02 -0.24 -10.57
C LEU A 314 0.15 1.17 -11.17
N ASN A 315 -0.91 1.63 -11.82
CA ASN A 315 -1.00 2.99 -12.35
C ASN A 315 -1.69 3.90 -11.32
N ILE A 316 -0.89 4.64 -10.56
CA ILE A 316 -1.35 5.49 -9.47
C ILE A 316 -2.04 6.75 -10.01
N ILE A 317 -1.50 7.33 -11.09
CA ILE A 317 -2.10 8.54 -11.65
C ILE A 317 -3.51 8.30 -12.20
N GLU A 318 -3.80 7.12 -12.77
CA GLU A 318 -5.14 6.75 -13.23
C GLU A 318 -6.20 6.78 -12.12
N ASN A 319 -5.82 6.45 -10.89
CA ASN A 319 -6.69 6.55 -9.74
C ASN A 319 -6.74 8.00 -9.22
N LEU A 320 -5.57 8.63 -9.08
CA LEU A 320 -5.42 9.94 -8.43
C LEU A 320 -6.19 11.06 -9.13
N VAL A 321 -6.21 11.09 -10.47
CA VAL A 321 -6.95 12.12 -11.23
C VAL A 321 -8.45 12.07 -11.01
N LYS A 322 -8.98 10.92 -10.57
CA LYS A 322 -10.42 10.75 -10.28
C LYS A 322 -10.80 11.15 -8.86
N TYR A 323 -9.82 11.36 -7.97
CA TYR A 323 -10.07 11.85 -6.63
C TYR A 323 -10.19 13.39 -6.63
N PRO A 324 -11.36 13.96 -6.27
CA PRO A 324 -11.59 15.40 -6.33
C PRO A 324 -11.05 16.15 -5.10
N GLY A 325 -10.70 15.45 -4.03
CA GLY A 325 -10.32 16.06 -2.76
C GLY A 325 -8.86 16.53 -2.66
N PRO A 326 -8.44 17.02 -1.48
CA PRO A 326 -7.09 17.54 -1.26
C PRO A 326 -6.03 16.43 -1.25
N VAL A 327 -4.92 16.69 -1.94
CA VAL A 327 -3.79 15.77 -2.07
C VAL A 327 -2.53 16.47 -1.59
N PHE A 328 -1.78 15.81 -0.73
CA PHE A 328 -0.47 16.26 -0.28
C PHE A 328 0.59 15.23 -0.67
N ILE A 329 1.57 15.63 -1.46
CA ILE A 329 2.63 14.75 -1.93
C ILE A 329 3.91 15.10 -1.17
N ILE A 330 4.54 14.13 -0.52
CA ILE A 330 5.86 14.27 0.08
C ILE A 330 6.86 13.68 -0.89
N ARG A 331 7.71 14.53 -1.45
CA ARG A 331 8.71 14.13 -2.44
C ARG A 331 10.09 14.07 -1.80
N ARG A 332 10.63 12.86 -1.66
CA ARG A 332 11.99 12.65 -1.16
C ARG A 332 13.02 13.01 -2.23
N THR A 333 13.94 13.92 -1.91
CA THR A 333 14.93 14.48 -2.86
C THR A 333 16.16 13.58 -3.04
N GLU A 334 16.41 12.69 -2.09
CA GLU A 334 17.53 11.72 -2.09
C GLU A 334 16.99 10.29 -2.14
N ASP A 335 15.96 10.05 -2.96
CA ASP A 335 15.31 8.74 -3.08
C ASP A 335 16.02 7.84 -4.11
N GLU A 336 16.61 6.74 -3.66
CA GLU A 336 17.33 5.77 -4.51
C GLU A 336 16.40 4.79 -5.26
N VAL A 337 15.14 4.66 -4.83
CA VAL A 337 14.18 3.69 -5.38
C VAL A 337 13.28 4.34 -6.42
N ILE A 338 12.81 5.55 -6.14
CA ILE A 338 11.82 6.27 -6.95
C ILE A 338 12.49 7.13 -8.03
N CYS A 339 13.77 7.46 -7.89
CA CYS A 339 14.57 8.07 -8.96
C CYS A 339 15.06 6.99 -9.94
N LEU A 340 14.79 7.16 -11.24
CA LEU A 340 15.26 6.20 -12.25
C LEU A 340 16.76 6.27 -12.47
N ARG A 341 17.39 7.42 -12.18
CA ARG A 341 18.81 7.66 -12.33
C ARG A 341 19.37 8.22 -11.02
N GLU A 342 20.41 7.58 -10.52
CA GLU A 342 21.14 8.05 -9.34
C GLU A 342 21.62 9.49 -9.55
N HIS A 343 21.49 10.32 -8.51
CA HIS A 343 21.88 11.73 -8.50
C HIS A 343 21.17 12.63 -9.54
N ASP A 344 20.13 12.14 -10.22
CA ASP A 344 19.31 12.94 -11.13
C ASP A 344 17.87 13.04 -10.62
N LEU A 345 17.61 14.09 -9.84
CA LEU A 345 16.31 14.38 -9.25
C LEU A 345 15.21 14.58 -10.29
N SER A 346 15.56 15.01 -11.51
CA SER A 346 14.57 15.16 -12.59
C SER A 346 13.90 13.83 -12.95
N SER A 347 14.60 12.72 -12.69
CA SER A 347 14.14 11.35 -12.98
C SER A 347 13.17 10.79 -11.93
N ASN A 348 12.94 11.48 -10.82
CA ASN A 348 12.05 11.07 -9.74
C ASN A 348 10.61 10.88 -10.27
N ARG A 349 10.01 9.70 -10.02
CA ARG A 349 8.64 9.41 -10.47
C ARG A 349 7.57 10.21 -9.72
N GLY A 350 7.86 10.73 -8.52
CA GLY A 350 7.02 11.68 -7.81
C GLY A 350 6.82 12.99 -8.59
N ASN A 351 7.86 13.48 -9.31
CA ASN A 351 7.72 14.64 -10.20
C ASN A 351 6.69 14.38 -11.30
N HIS A 352 6.74 13.18 -11.89
CA HIS A 352 5.81 12.78 -12.95
C HIS A 352 4.38 12.68 -12.44
N LEU A 353 4.19 12.17 -11.21
CA LEU A 353 2.89 12.11 -10.57
C LEU A 353 2.30 13.49 -10.36
N LEU A 354 3.07 14.39 -9.72
CA LEU A 354 2.65 15.76 -9.44
C LEU A 354 2.30 16.52 -10.73
N MET A 355 3.19 16.48 -11.74
CA MET A 355 2.93 17.17 -13.00
C MET A 355 1.67 16.65 -13.68
N LYS A 356 1.46 15.33 -13.76
CA LYS A 356 0.26 14.77 -14.39
C LYS A 356 -1.01 15.13 -13.61
N LEU A 357 -0.95 15.17 -12.28
CA LEU A 357 -2.07 15.62 -11.45
C LEU A 357 -2.41 17.08 -11.73
N LEU A 358 -1.41 17.97 -11.73
CA LEU A 358 -1.63 19.40 -11.99
C LEU A 358 -2.11 19.65 -13.43
N MET A 359 -1.58 18.91 -14.42
CA MET A 359 -2.04 18.99 -15.81
C MET A 359 -3.51 18.60 -15.94
N PHE A 360 -3.94 17.59 -15.18
CA PHE A 360 -5.35 17.21 -15.14
C PHE A 360 -6.20 18.25 -14.41
N ARG A 361 -5.75 18.74 -13.24
CA ARG A 361 -6.52 19.66 -12.41
C ARG A 361 -6.61 21.08 -12.98
N TYR A 362 -5.56 21.55 -13.67
CA TYR A 362 -5.39 22.92 -14.15
C TYR A 362 -4.87 22.96 -15.60
N PRO A 363 -5.62 22.38 -16.56
CA PRO A 363 -5.15 22.23 -17.95
C PRO A 363 -4.85 23.55 -18.66
N CYS A 364 -5.50 24.65 -18.27
CA CYS A 364 -5.31 25.97 -18.89
C CYS A 364 -4.14 26.77 -18.28
N ILE A 365 -3.51 26.27 -17.21
CA ILE A 365 -2.29 26.86 -16.62
C ILE A 365 -1.03 26.17 -17.19
N LEU A 366 -1.08 24.85 -17.35
CA LEU A 366 0.09 24.05 -17.72
C LEU A 366 0.19 23.79 -19.22
N ASP A 367 0.61 24.82 -19.96
CA ASP A 367 1.01 24.69 -21.36
C ASP A 367 2.43 24.13 -21.48
N ARG A 368 2.95 24.04 -22.71
CA ARG A 368 4.31 23.52 -22.99
C ARG A 368 5.39 24.28 -22.22
N THR A 369 5.27 25.62 -22.13
CA THR A 369 6.23 26.48 -21.44
C THR A 369 6.23 26.24 -19.93
N GLN A 370 5.05 26.25 -19.30
CA GLN A 370 4.91 26.04 -17.86
C GLN A 370 5.24 24.61 -17.46
N THR A 371 4.96 23.64 -18.33
CA THR A 371 5.40 22.25 -18.13
C THR A 371 6.92 22.15 -18.06
N GLN A 372 7.65 22.84 -18.94
CA GLN A 372 9.11 22.84 -18.91
C GLN A 372 9.63 23.57 -17.67
N LEU A 373 9.04 24.71 -17.32
CA LEU A 373 9.32 25.44 -16.09
C LEU A 373 9.21 24.54 -14.85
N LEU A 374 8.12 23.76 -14.74
CA LEU A 374 7.94 22.87 -13.61
C LEU A 374 8.95 21.71 -13.61
N LYS A 375 9.34 21.18 -14.77
CA LYS A 375 10.41 20.17 -14.84
C LYS A 375 11.73 20.72 -14.34
N ASP A 376 12.10 21.93 -14.75
CA ASP A 376 13.35 22.58 -14.35
C ASP A 376 13.32 22.89 -12.84
N TYR A 377 12.18 23.37 -12.33
CA TYR A 377 11.95 23.60 -10.90
C TYR A 377 12.06 22.31 -10.07
N LEU A 378 11.45 21.22 -10.53
CA LEU A 378 11.45 19.94 -9.81
C LEU A 378 12.79 19.20 -9.90
N ALA A 379 13.66 19.57 -10.85
CA ALA A 379 15.00 19.01 -10.98
C ALA A 379 16.00 19.57 -9.94
N VAL A 380 15.65 20.63 -9.20
CA VAL A 380 16.50 21.28 -8.21
C VAL A 380 15.84 21.31 -6.82
N THR A 381 16.57 21.76 -5.79
CA THR A 381 16.10 21.84 -4.39
C THR A 381 16.59 23.11 -3.70
N GLY A 382 15.98 23.45 -2.56
CA GLY A 382 16.44 24.51 -1.65
C GLY A 382 16.55 25.87 -2.32
N ALA A 383 17.67 26.58 -2.11
CA ALA A 383 17.88 27.94 -2.59
C ALA A 383 17.72 28.10 -4.13
N SER A 384 17.97 27.05 -4.90
CA SER A 384 17.74 27.07 -6.36
C SER A 384 16.26 27.11 -6.70
N GLN A 385 15.39 26.46 -5.92
CA GLN A 385 13.93 26.58 -6.08
C GLN A 385 13.46 27.99 -5.72
N ASP A 386 14.00 28.60 -4.66
CA ASP A 386 13.68 29.98 -4.26
C ASP A 386 14.02 31.02 -5.34
N GLU A 387 15.02 30.74 -6.19
CA GLU A 387 15.33 31.59 -7.35
C GLU A 387 14.20 31.62 -8.37
N PHE A 388 13.47 30.51 -8.59
CA PHE A 388 12.30 30.50 -9.47
C PHE A 388 11.19 31.40 -8.93
N PHE A 389 10.86 31.30 -7.64
CA PHE A 389 9.84 32.15 -7.02
C PHE A 389 10.18 33.64 -7.15
N ARG A 390 11.46 33.99 -6.91
CA ARG A 390 11.95 35.37 -7.08
C ARG A 390 11.93 35.84 -8.54
N LYS A 391 12.39 34.99 -9.47
CA LYS A 391 12.45 35.31 -10.90
C LYS A 391 11.07 35.57 -11.51
N TYR A 392 10.07 34.79 -11.11
CA TYR A 392 8.70 34.94 -11.62
C TYR A 392 7.82 35.88 -10.77
N GLY A 393 8.32 36.33 -9.61
CA GLY A 393 7.60 37.21 -8.70
C GLY A 393 6.30 36.58 -8.21
N VAL A 394 6.41 35.36 -7.68
CA VAL A 394 5.25 34.61 -7.15
C VAL A 394 4.84 35.22 -5.82
N ASP A 395 3.56 35.59 -5.72
CA ASP A 395 2.93 36.06 -4.48
C ASP A 395 1.79 35.10 -4.14
N ASP A 396 1.96 34.35 -3.05
CA ASP A 396 1.01 33.32 -2.61
C ASP A 396 -0.38 33.89 -2.32
N ASN A 397 -0.47 35.10 -1.76
CA ASN A 397 -1.77 35.73 -1.46
C ASN A 397 -2.49 36.13 -2.75
N TYR A 398 -1.75 36.65 -3.72
CA TYR A 398 -2.29 36.99 -5.02
C TYR A 398 -2.80 35.74 -5.75
N CYS A 399 -1.98 34.69 -5.87
CA CYS A 399 -2.37 33.45 -6.53
C CYS A 399 -3.54 32.75 -5.81
N GLN A 400 -3.54 32.75 -4.47
CA GLN A 400 -4.66 32.21 -3.68
C GLN A 400 -5.95 33.00 -3.91
N SER A 401 -5.89 34.33 -3.98
CA SER A 401 -7.08 35.15 -4.22
C SER A 401 -7.65 34.94 -5.63
N LEU A 402 -6.81 34.82 -6.66
CA LEU A 402 -7.24 34.44 -8.01
C LEU A 402 -7.95 33.08 -8.04
N LEU A 403 -7.37 32.08 -7.37
CA LEU A 403 -7.96 30.74 -7.30
C LEU A 403 -9.31 30.76 -6.57
N GLN A 404 -9.42 31.48 -5.46
CA GLN A 404 -10.67 31.60 -4.71
C GLN A 404 -11.75 32.39 -5.47
N SER A 405 -11.34 33.43 -6.21
CA SER A 405 -12.25 34.17 -7.10
C SER A 405 -12.83 33.25 -8.16
N TYR A 406 -11.97 32.46 -8.83
CA TYR A 406 -12.42 31.47 -9.83
C TYR A 406 -13.36 30.42 -9.22
N ILE A 407 -13.04 29.90 -8.04
CA ILE A 407 -13.89 28.91 -7.36
C ILE A 407 -15.27 29.51 -7.01
N SER A 408 -15.31 30.79 -6.62
CA SER A 408 -16.55 31.48 -6.24
C SER A 408 -17.44 31.78 -7.45
N GLU A 409 -16.84 32.11 -8.60
CA GLU A 409 -17.57 32.41 -9.85
C GLU A 409 -18.01 31.15 -10.59
N PHE A 410 -17.16 30.11 -10.60
CA PHE A 410 -17.40 28.86 -11.33
C PHE A 410 -17.66 27.70 -10.36
N SER A 411 -16.63 26.92 -10.05
CA SER A 411 -16.75 25.73 -9.19
C SER A 411 -15.39 25.29 -8.65
N LYS A 412 -15.42 24.55 -7.55
CA LYS A 412 -14.25 23.83 -7.00
C LYS A 412 -13.95 22.51 -7.71
N SER A 413 -14.79 22.08 -8.65
CA SER A 413 -14.63 20.81 -9.37
C SER A 413 -13.46 20.83 -10.35
N TYR A 414 -12.68 19.75 -10.38
CA TYR A 414 -11.65 19.53 -11.39
C TYR A 414 -12.23 18.85 -12.65
N PRO A 415 -11.70 19.13 -13.85
CA PRO A 415 -10.64 20.10 -14.15
C PRO A 415 -11.11 21.56 -14.07
N MET A 416 -10.28 22.44 -13.49
CA MET A 416 -10.50 23.89 -13.45
C MET A 416 -9.91 24.55 -14.70
N LYS A 417 -10.70 25.38 -15.38
CA LYS A 417 -10.27 26.13 -16.57
C LYS A 417 -9.67 27.50 -16.24
N ILE A 418 -9.27 27.72 -14.99
CA ILE A 418 -8.51 28.91 -14.61
C ILE A 418 -7.25 28.98 -15.49
N GLY A 419 -6.97 30.16 -16.05
CA GLY A 419 -5.83 30.35 -16.94
C GLY A 419 -6.15 30.57 -18.42
N GLU A 420 -7.40 30.39 -18.87
CA GLU A 420 -7.77 30.62 -20.29
C GLU A 420 -7.41 32.05 -20.75
N GLU A 421 -7.58 33.04 -19.88
CA GLU A 421 -7.30 34.46 -20.16
C GLU A 421 -5.93 34.93 -19.65
N PHE A 422 -5.16 34.05 -18.99
CA PHE A 422 -3.90 34.45 -18.37
C PHE A 422 -2.80 34.60 -19.42
N GLY A 423 -1.99 35.65 -19.29
CA GLY A 423 -0.73 35.75 -20.02
C GLY A 423 0.29 34.71 -19.52
N ASP A 424 1.33 34.46 -20.32
CA ASP A 424 2.36 33.45 -20.01
C ASP A 424 3.00 33.63 -18.63
N MET A 425 3.24 34.89 -18.22
CA MET A 425 3.82 35.20 -16.90
C MET A 425 2.89 34.81 -15.75
N ASP A 426 1.59 35.07 -15.87
CA ASP A 426 0.63 34.75 -14.81
C ASP A 426 0.37 33.24 -14.73
N LYS A 427 0.38 32.55 -15.88
CA LYS A 427 0.40 31.08 -15.92
C LYS A 427 1.64 30.52 -15.22
N SER A 428 2.83 31.08 -15.45
CA SER A 428 4.06 30.65 -14.79
C SER A 428 4.04 30.89 -13.28
N ARG A 429 3.51 32.04 -12.82
CA ARG A 429 3.31 32.30 -11.38
C ARG A 429 2.36 31.30 -10.74
N MET A 430 1.20 31.10 -11.37
CA MET A 430 0.20 30.15 -10.89
C MET A 430 0.74 28.72 -10.88
N ALA A 431 1.50 28.30 -11.89
CA ALA A 431 2.12 26.98 -11.95
C ALA A 431 3.06 26.72 -10.76
N LEU A 432 3.95 27.68 -10.43
CA LEU A 432 4.88 27.58 -9.31
C LEU A 432 4.15 27.57 -7.96
N PHE A 433 3.13 28.42 -7.79
CA PHE A 433 2.25 28.43 -6.60
C PHE A 433 1.52 27.09 -6.40
N LEU A 434 0.93 26.54 -7.46
CA LEU A 434 0.20 25.27 -7.37
C LEU A 434 1.12 24.10 -7.02
N VAL A 435 2.36 24.12 -7.48
CA VAL A 435 3.36 23.12 -7.10
C VAL A 435 3.69 23.22 -5.61
N SER A 436 4.06 24.39 -5.09
CA SER A 436 4.41 24.54 -3.67
C SER A 436 3.26 24.23 -2.72
N PHE A 437 2.02 24.43 -3.14
CA PHE A 437 0.84 24.09 -2.33
C PHE A 437 0.55 22.58 -2.27
N THR A 438 0.99 21.82 -3.28
CA THR A 438 0.63 20.40 -3.44
C THR A 438 1.74 19.45 -2.98
N VAL A 439 3.01 19.90 -3.01
CA VAL A 439 4.17 19.07 -2.71
C VAL A 439 5.05 19.67 -1.61
N LEU A 440 5.57 18.81 -0.74
CA LEU A 440 6.68 19.08 0.16
C LEU A 440 8.00 18.59 -0.45
#